data_AF-A0A1U7HAG1-F1
#
_entry.id   AF-A0A1U7HAG1-F1
#
_cell.length_a   1.000
_cell.length_b   1.000
_cell.length_c   1.000
_cell.angle_alpha   90.00
_cell.angle_beta   90.00
_cell.angle_gamma   90.00
#
_symmetry.space_group_name_H-M   'P 1'
#
loop_
_entity.id
_entity.type
_entity.pdbx_description
1 polymer ?
#
loop_
_entity_poly.entity_id
_entity_poly.type
_entity_poly.pdbx_seq_one_letter_code
_entity_poly.pdbx_strand_id
1 'polypeptide(L)'
;MTELPANLANDGESQEVLEELLRSLRQKQGNWVEWGKACARLQKSGYNSQAIFEATGFEPVQQNQVIVGAQVYDSIEKAEAPPEVRSHYAQRGSDVLYELRLLTQAERAAAAELILLHRLDADEAKEVAKAVKEFSRFRTLPAGFSNHPGDALAYQSWKLARQKNDLQERSRLIAKGLRFAHTATAREQLEQLLVDFTVVSKRPAPRLPFYRLEAEEELPRLVPVVGEMPLKADDFKAVPLVAELEPFRMVKFAGEQAWVPIPGWQIVLSAQDPVAILCKGDHLPNQTETSKEQVLVLVDRSQREWDVNSYFVVEQSGQLEFQWFDSATDTPLLGRVVLVLRPKRIVDEELTKDSWQIDE
;
A
#
# COMPACT_ATOMS: atom_id res chain seq x y z
N MET A 1 -29.36 20.33 8.67
CA MET A 1 -28.35 20.61 9.71
C MET A 1 -28.04 19.29 10.38
N THR A 2 -26.98 18.64 9.90
CA THR A 2 -26.51 17.35 10.41
C THR A 2 -25.04 17.59 10.68
N GLU A 3 -24.72 17.77 11.96
CA GLU A 3 -23.36 18.00 12.42
C GLU A 3 -22.51 16.78 12.08
N LEU A 4 -21.49 17.00 11.26
CA LEU A 4 -20.40 16.06 11.07
C LEU A 4 -19.59 16.01 12.39
N PRO A 5 -19.13 14.83 12.83
CA PRO A 5 -18.30 14.73 14.02
C PRO A 5 -17.02 15.54 13.80
N ALA A 6 -16.66 16.33 14.82
CA ALA A 6 -15.43 17.10 14.85
C ALA A 6 -14.24 16.21 14.45
N ASN A 7 -13.43 16.71 13.51
CA ASN A 7 -12.08 16.22 13.28
C ASN A 7 -11.41 16.07 14.65
N LEU A 8 -11.07 14.84 15.03
CA LEU A 8 -10.26 14.55 16.20
C LEU A 8 -9.00 15.40 16.09
N ALA A 9 -8.91 16.40 16.96
CA ALA A 9 -7.71 17.18 17.14
C ALA A 9 -6.55 16.21 17.33
N ASN A 10 -5.50 16.42 16.56
CA ASN A 10 -4.21 15.78 16.77
C ASN A 10 -3.71 16.31 18.12
N ASP A 11 -3.97 15.58 19.20
CA ASP A 11 -3.33 15.78 20.50
C ASP A 11 -1.83 15.49 20.29
N GLY A 12 -1.11 16.52 19.84
CA GLY A 12 0.34 16.50 19.73
C GLY A 12 0.91 16.26 21.11
N GLU A 13 1.58 15.13 21.29
CA GLU A 13 2.22 14.80 22.55
C GLU A 13 3.25 15.88 22.91
N SER A 14 3.33 16.24 24.20
CA SER A 14 4.28 17.26 24.63
C SER A 14 5.71 16.84 24.28
N GLN A 15 6.53 17.81 23.86
CA GLN A 15 7.93 17.57 23.50
C GLN A 15 8.70 16.86 24.62
N GLU A 16 8.43 17.20 25.89
CA GLU A 16 9.02 16.55 27.06
C GLU A 16 8.78 15.02 27.08
N VAL A 17 7.58 14.57 26.71
CA VAL A 17 7.25 13.14 26.66
C VAL A 17 7.99 12.45 25.52
N LEU A 18 8.12 13.10 24.37
CA LEU A 18 8.84 12.55 23.22
C LEU A 18 10.35 12.43 23.52
N GLU A 19 10.94 13.42 24.19
CA GLU A 19 12.33 13.37 24.65
C GLU A 19 12.57 12.27 25.69
N GLU A 20 11.64 12.08 26.62
CA GLU A 20 11.67 10.98 27.60
C GLU A 20 11.66 9.61 26.92
N LEU A 21 10.83 9.43 25.88
CA LEU A 21 10.79 8.20 25.09
C LEU A 21 12.11 7.95 24.34
N LEU A 22 12.70 8.99 23.74
CA LEU A 22 14.00 8.87 23.09
C LEU A 22 15.11 8.51 24.09
N ARG A 23 15.06 9.09 25.29
CA ARG A 23 15.99 8.79 26.38
C ARG A 23 15.86 7.34 26.87
N SER A 24 14.64 6.86 27.09
CA SER A 24 14.39 5.49 27.55
C SER A 24 14.84 4.46 26.52
N LEU A 25 14.57 4.69 25.23
CA LEU A 25 15.06 3.87 24.12
C LEU A 25 16.59 3.87 24.05
N ARG A 26 17.24 5.04 24.10
CA ARG A 26 18.71 5.14 24.07
C ARG A 26 19.38 4.34 25.19
N GLN A 27 18.77 4.35 26.37
CA GLN A 27 19.27 3.62 27.55
C GLN A 27 18.78 2.17 27.61
N LYS A 28 17.97 1.71 26.65
CA LYS A 28 17.31 0.40 26.65
C LYS A 28 16.59 0.10 27.97
N GLN A 29 15.94 1.13 28.53
CA GLN A 29 15.13 0.97 29.74
C GLN A 29 13.86 0.19 29.44
N GLY A 30 13.45 -0.70 30.34
CA GLY A 30 12.25 -1.50 30.15
C GLY A 30 12.48 -2.75 29.30
N ASN A 31 11.42 -3.27 28.71
CA ASN A 31 11.46 -4.45 27.84
C ASN A 31 11.23 -4.11 26.36
N TRP A 32 11.43 -5.10 25.49
CA TRP A 32 11.31 -4.90 24.05
C TRP A 32 9.90 -4.52 23.59
N VAL A 33 8.85 -4.92 24.32
CA VAL A 33 7.45 -4.55 24.04
C VAL A 33 7.27 -3.05 24.29
N GLU A 34 7.82 -2.55 25.40
CA GLU A 34 7.82 -1.12 25.73
C GLU A 34 8.63 -0.31 24.69
N TRP A 35 9.77 -0.84 24.23
CA TRP A 35 10.52 -0.22 23.13
C TRP A 35 9.68 -0.15 21.84
N GLY A 36 8.97 -1.22 21.50
CA GLY A 36 8.06 -1.24 20.34
C GLY A 36 6.95 -0.19 20.45
N LYS A 37 6.33 -0.07 21.62
CA LYS A 37 5.29 0.95 21.89
C LYS A 37 5.86 2.37 21.82
N ALA A 38 7.05 2.60 22.35
CA ALA A 38 7.74 3.88 22.27
C ALA A 38 8.08 4.27 20.82
N CYS A 39 8.65 3.35 20.02
CA CYS A 39 8.94 3.59 18.61
C CYS A 39 7.66 3.90 17.81
N ALA A 40 6.57 3.15 18.02
CA ALA A 40 5.29 3.39 17.35
C ALA A 40 4.71 4.77 17.69
N ARG A 41 4.84 5.18 18.95
CA ARG A 41 4.40 6.47 19.46
C ARG A 41 5.19 7.63 18.84
N LEU A 42 6.52 7.52 18.76
CA LEU A 42 7.38 8.50 18.09
C LEU A 42 7.04 8.63 16.59
N GLN A 43 6.81 7.51 15.89
CA GLN A 43 6.41 7.54 14.47
C GLN A 43 5.05 8.21 14.25
N LYS A 44 4.07 7.95 15.14
CA LYS A 44 2.77 8.62 15.10
C LYS A 44 2.89 10.14 15.31
N SER A 45 3.88 10.56 16.09
CA SER A 45 4.20 11.96 16.38
C SER A 45 5.10 12.62 15.31
N GLY A 46 5.35 11.95 14.18
CA GLY A 46 6.02 12.52 13.00
C GLY A 46 7.52 12.22 12.87
N TYR A 47 8.11 11.42 13.78
CA TYR A 47 9.50 10.98 13.63
C TYR A 47 9.61 9.90 12.55
N ASN A 48 10.52 10.09 11.59
CA ASN A 48 10.86 9.02 10.66
C ASN A 48 11.85 8.02 11.31
N SER A 49 11.98 6.82 10.72
CA SER A 49 12.83 5.76 11.29
C SER A 49 14.30 6.16 11.41
N GLN A 50 14.79 7.02 10.52
CA GLN A 50 16.17 7.51 10.52
C GLN A 50 16.42 8.45 11.71
N ALA A 51 15.49 9.37 11.99
CA ALA A 51 15.57 10.27 13.14
C ALA A 51 15.56 9.51 14.47
N ILE A 52 14.75 8.45 14.58
CA ILE A 52 14.74 7.58 15.77
C ILE A 52 16.08 6.85 15.91
N PHE A 53 16.65 6.34 14.81
CA PHE A 53 17.95 5.68 14.82
C PHE A 53 19.05 6.63 15.29
N GLU A 54 19.13 7.83 14.74
CA GLU A 54 20.13 8.84 15.12
C GLU A 54 20.04 9.21 16.60
N ALA A 55 18.82 9.29 17.14
CA ALA A 55 18.60 9.64 18.52
C ALA A 55 18.81 8.48 19.53
N THR A 56 18.65 7.22 19.12
CA THR A 56 18.54 6.08 20.06
C THR A 56 19.47 4.90 19.76
N GLY A 57 19.96 4.77 18.54
CA GLY A 57 20.70 3.60 18.05
C GLY A 57 19.84 2.41 17.62
N PHE A 58 18.51 2.51 17.67
CA PHE A 58 17.62 1.45 17.16
C PHE A 58 17.58 1.48 15.63
N GLU A 59 18.09 0.44 14.98
CA GLU A 59 18.07 0.36 13.52
C GLU A 59 16.64 0.30 12.97
N PRO A 60 16.35 0.85 11.77
CA PRO A 60 15.01 0.79 11.18
C PRO A 60 14.41 -0.62 11.09
N VAL A 61 15.24 -1.64 10.83
CA VAL A 61 14.80 -3.05 10.81
C VAL A 61 14.36 -3.53 12.20
N GLN A 62 15.11 -3.16 13.24
CA GLN A 62 14.80 -3.50 14.62
C GLN A 62 13.56 -2.75 15.10
N GLN A 63 13.40 -1.46 14.75
CA GLN A 63 12.20 -0.68 15.05
C GLN A 63 10.96 -1.37 14.49
N ASN A 64 10.97 -1.76 13.22
CA ASN A 64 9.85 -2.48 12.60
C ASN A 64 9.56 -3.80 13.32
N GLN A 65 10.60 -4.57 13.67
CA GLN A 65 10.46 -5.83 14.39
C GLN A 65 9.79 -5.64 15.75
N VAL A 66 10.28 -4.72 16.58
CA VAL A 66 9.74 -4.51 17.93
C VAL A 66 8.35 -3.86 17.90
N ILE A 67 8.06 -2.96 16.96
CA ILE A 67 6.73 -2.35 16.80
C ILE A 67 5.69 -3.44 16.49
N VAL A 68 5.94 -4.23 15.43
CA VAL A 68 4.99 -5.26 15.00
C VAL A 68 4.93 -6.39 16.02
N GLY A 69 6.06 -6.79 16.60
CA GLY A 69 6.10 -7.77 17.68
C GLY A 69 5.27 -7.32 18.89
N ALA A 70 5.34 -6.04 19.28
CA ALA A 70 4.57 -5.51 20.41
C ALA A 70 3.05 -5.52 20.11
N GLN A 71 2.64 -5.24 18.87
CA GLN A 71 1.25 -5.36 18.45
C GLN A 71 0.75 -6.82 18.50
N VAL A 72 1.62 -7.77 18.13
CA VAL A 72 1.32 -9.20 18.26
C VAL A 72 1.23 -9.60 19.74
N TYR A 73 2.14 -9.12 20.58
CA TYR A 73 2.11 -9.34 22.03
C TYR A 73 0.80 -8.81 22.66
N ASP A 74 0.38 -7.58 22.34
CA ASP A 74 -0.90 -7.03 22.78
C ASP A 74 -2.09 -7.89 22.32
N SER A 75 -2.00 -8.52 21.15
CA SER A 75 -3.03 -9.44 20.65
C SER A 75 -3.09 -10.73 21.48
N ILE A 76 -1.93 -11.26 21.87
CA ILE A 76 -1.80 -12.46 22.71
C ILE A 76 -2.33 -12.17 24.12
N GLU A 77 -2.08 -10.97 24.67
CA GLU A 77 -2.64 -10.54 25.95
C GLU A 77 -4.17 -10.43 25.91
N LYS A 78 -4.71 -9.77 24.89
CA LYS A 78 -6.16 -9.63 24.71
C LYS A 78 -6.88 -10.94 24.44
N ALA A 79 -6.18 -11.93 23.88
CA ALA A 79 -6.69 -13.28 23.67
C ALA A 79 -6.53 -14.17 24.93
N GLU A 80 -6.07 -13.61 26.05
CA GLU A 80 -5.90 -14.30 27.33
C GLU A 80 -5.01 -15.55 27.24
N ALA A 81 -3.92 -15.47 26.47
CA ALA A 81 -2.96 -16.57 26.40
C ALA A 81 -2.41 -16.96 27.79
N PRO A 82 -1.94 -18.21 27.97
CA PRO A 82 -1.45 -18.70 29.25
C PRO A 82 -0.42 -17.75 29.90
N PRO A 83 -0.43 -17.58 31.23
CA PRO A 83 0.49 -16.66 31.92
C PRO A 83 1.97 -16.91 31.62
N GLU A 84 2.36 -18.17 31.42
CA GLU A 84 3.72 -18.55 31.04
C GLU A 84 4.11 -18.01 29.65
N VAL A 85 3.19 -18.08 28.67
CA VAL A 85 3.39 -17.55 27.32
C VAL A 85 3.55 -16.03 27.36
N ARG A 86 2.67 -15.33 28.08
CA ARG A 86 2.76 -13.87 28.25
C ARG A 86 4.05 -13.47 28.95
N SER A 87 4.39 -14.11 30.06
CA SER A 87 5.61 -13.79 30.82
C SER A 87 6.88 -14.02 30.01
N HIS A 88 6.94 -15.11 29.23
CA HIS A 88 8.06 -15.39 28.35
C HIS A 88 8.23 -14.30 27.30
N TYR A 89 7.17 -14.03 26.52
CA TYR A 89 7.26 -13.10 25.40
C TYR A 89 7.33 -11.63 25.82
N ALA A 90 6.93 -11.28 27.05
CA ALA A 90 7.18 -9.94 27.59
C ALA A 90 8.68 -9.62 27.69
N GLN A 91 9.52 -10.63 27.89
CA GLN A 91 10.96 -10.46 28.10
C GLN A 91 11.80 -10.72 26.84
N ARG A 92 11.37 -11.61 25.95
CA ARG A 92 12.15 -12.04 24.78
C ARG A 92 11.26 -12.49 23.61
N GLY A 93 11.84 -12.78 22.45
CA GLY A 93 11.11 -13.38 21.31
C GLY A 93 10.38 -12.38 20.42
N SER A 94 10.90 -11.16 20.28
CA SER A 94 10.32 -10.15 19.38
C SER A 94 10.37 -10.58 17.91
N ASP A 95 11.43 -11.28 17.52
CA ASP A 95 11.65 -11.94 16.24
C ASP A 95 10.63 -13.07 16.00
N VAL A 96 10.41 -13.93 16.99
CA VAL A 96 9.40 -15.00 16.93
C VAL A 96 7.99 -14.42 16.76
N LEU A 97 7.61 -13.44 17.59
CA LEU A 97 6.29 -12.83 17.51
C LEU A 97 6.09 -12.03 16.21
N TYR A 98 7.16 -11.44 15.66
CA TYR A 98 7.10 -10.74 14.38
C TYR A 98 6.63 -11.66 13.24
N GLU A 99 7.00 -12.95 13.26
CA GLU A 99 6.58 -13.90 12.23
C GLU A 99 5.09 -14.26 12.29
N LEU A 100 4.42 -14.01 13.42
CA LEU A 100 2.99 -14.24 13.60
C LEU A 100 2.10 -13.08 13.11
N ARG A 101 2.69 -12.01 12.55
CA ARG A 101 1.98 -10.77 12.15
C ARG A 101 0.81 -10.98 11.17
N LEU A 102 0.85 -12.02 10.34
CA LEU A 102 -0.18 -12.33 9.34
C LEU A 102 -1.39 -13.12 9.90
N LEU A 103 -1.27 -13.61 11.13
CA LEU A 103 -2.30 -14.35 11.84
C LEU A 103 -3.30 -13.39 12.50
N THR A 104 -4.51 -13.89 12.75
CA THR A 104 -5.54 -13.21 13.54
C THR A 104 -5.21 -13.26 15.03
N GLN A 105 -5.93 -12.47 15.85
CA GLN A 105 -5.71 -12.41 17.29
C GLN A 105 -5.78 -13.78 17.99
N ALA A 106 -6.79 -14.59 17.70
CA ALA A 106 -6.93 -15.93 18.30
C ALA A 106 -5.84 -16.90 17.80
N GLU A 107 -5.52 -16.87 16.51
CA GLU A 107 -4.45 -17.69 15.94
C GLU A 107 -3.06 -17.33 16.53
N ARG A 108 -2.80 -16.05 16.80
CA ARG A 108 -1.54 -15.58 17.41
C ARG A 108 -1.31 -16.20 18.79
N ALA A 109 -2.34 -16.21 19.64
CA ALA A 109 -2.24 -16.78 20.99
C ALA A 109 -1.92 -18.28 20.94
N ALA A 110 -2.70 -19.05 20.17
CA ALA A 110 -2.50 -20.48 20.03
C ALA A 110 -1.14 -20.83 19.38
N ALA A 111 -0.72 -20.07 18.35
CA ALA A 111 0.57 -20.28 17.70
C ALA A 111 1.75 -19.95 18.63
N ALA A 112 1.67 -18.85 19.40
CA ALA A 112 2.70 -18.46 20.36
C ALA A 112 2.87 -19.50 21.47
N GLU A 113 1.77 -20.09 21.95
CA GLU A 113 1.78 -21.19 22.91
C GLU A 113 2.49 -22.42 22.33
N LEU A 114 2.14 -22.84 21.12
CA LEU A 114 2.78 -23.98 20.45
C LEU A 114 4.28 -23.76 20.23
N ILE A 115 4.67 -22.56 19.79
CA ILE A 115 6.07 -22.22 19.56
C ILE A 115 6.87 -22.28 20.86
N LEU A 116 6.31 -21.75 21.96
CA LEU A 116 6.97 -21.81 23.26
C LEU A 116 7.09 -23.26 23.76
N LEU A 117 6.01 -24.05 23.64
CA LEU A 117 5.97 -25.45 24.05
C LEU A 117 7.08 -26.27 23.38
N HIS A 118 7.32 -26.04 22.09
CA HIS A 118 8.34 -26.75 21.33
C HIS A 118 9.68 -26.02 21.21
N ARG A 119 9.80 -24.85 21.86
CA ARG A 119 11.00 -23.98 21.86
C ARG A 119 11.52 -23.67 20.46
N LEU A 120 10.61 -23.30 19.56
CA LEU A 120 10.96 -23.02 18.17
C LEU A 120 11.61 -21.64 18.03
N ASP A 121 12.54 -21.52 17.08
CA ASP A 121 13.16 -20.24 16.73
C ASP A 121 12.28 -19.43 15.74
N ALA A 122 12.77 -18.27 15.30
CA ALA A 122 12.03 -17.40 14.39
C ALA A 122 11.79 -18.03 13.00
N ASP A 123 12.74 -18.80 12.48
CA ASP A 123 12.60 -19.47 11.18
C ASP A 123 11.54 -20.57 11.25
N GLU A 124 11.56 -21.37 12.32
CA GLU A 124 10.51 -22.36 12.58
C GLU A 124 9.16 -21.71 12.88
N ALA A 125 9.11 -20.58 13.60
CA ALA A 125 7.89 -19.80 13.86
C ALA A 125 7.23 -19.29 12.56
N LYS A 126 8.04 -18.88 11.58
CA LYS A 126 7.55 -18.51 10.24
C LYS A 126 6.89 -19.68 9.53
N GLU A 127 7.42 -20.89 9.68
CA GLU A 127 6.77 -22.09 9.15
C GLU A 127 5.43 -22.38 9.85
N VAL A 128 5.37 -22.23 11.18
CA VAL A 128 4.12 -22.33 11.95
C VAL A 128 3.09 -21.33 11.43
N ALA A 129 3.45 -20.06 11.32
CA ALA A 129 2.55 -19.00 10.84
C ALA A 129 2.00 -19.31 9.45
N LYS A 130 2.86 -19.79 8.55
CA LYS A 130 2.44 -20.20 7.21
C LYS A 130 1.47 -21.38 7.25
N ALA A 131 1.78 -22.42 8.03
CA ALA A 131 0.93 -23.60 8.15
C ALA A 131 -0.46 -23.25 8.68
N VAL A 132 -0.52 -22.48 9.78
CA VAL A 132 -1.77 -22.00 10.38
C VAL A 132 -2.55 -21.15 9.38
N LYS A 133 -1.90 -20.19 8.71
CA LYS A 133 -2.58 -19.30 7.76
C LYS A 133 -3.11 -20.01 6.51
N GLU A 134 -2.39 -21.01 6.02
CA GLU A 134 -2.87 -21.84 4.91
C GLU A 134 -4.05 -22.72 5.35
N PHE A 135 -3.99 -23.25 6.57
CA PHE A 135 -5.04 -24.12 7.12
C PHE A 135 -6.32 -23.36 7.43
N SER A 136 -6.24 -22.13 7.92
CA SER A 136 -7.43 -21.32 8.24
C SER A 136 -8.23 -20.85 7.02
N ARG A 137 -7.74 -21.09 5.79
CA ARG A 137 -8.49 -20.86 4.54
C ARG A 137 -9.53 -21.95 4.26
N PHE A 138 -9.46 -23.09 4.94
CA PHE A 138 -10.44 -24.16 4.75
C PHE A 138 -11.77 -23.78 5.42
N ARG A 139 -12.83 -23.66 4.61
CA ARG A 139 -14.20 -23.52 5.14
C ARG A 139 -14.66 -24.79 5.87
N THR A 140 -14.28 -25.94 5.35
CA THR A 140 -14.51 -27.25 5.96
C THR A 140 -13.15 -27.88 6.21
N LEU A 141 -12.86 -28.20 7.47
CA LEU A 141 -11.56 -28.73 7.86
C LEU A 141 -11.28 -30.09 7.20
N PRO A 142 -10.03 -30.37 6.80
CA PRO A 142 -9.63 -31.70 6.34
C PRO A 142 -9.95 -32.77 7.40
N ALA A 143 -10.48 -33.91 6.95
CA ALA A 143 -10.85 -35.00 7.85
C ALA A 143 -9.67 -35.45 8.72
N GLY A 144 -9.92 -35.61 10.02
CA GLY A 144 -8.92 -36.04 10.99
C GLY A 144 -8.03 -34.93 11.57
N PHE A 145 -8.13 -33.69 11.08
CA PHE A 145 -7.35 -32.55 11.58
C PHE A 145 -8.25 -31.47 12.19
N SER A 146 -7.95 -31.04 13.41
CA SER A 146 -8.63 -29.94 14.09
C SER A 146 -8.05 -28.56 13.70
N ASN A 147 -8.71 -27.48 14.14
CA ASN A 147 -8.22 -26.11 13.93
C ASN A 147 -7.06 -25.70 14.88
N HIS A 148 -6.49 -26.65 15.62
CA HIS A 148 -5.34 -26.40 16.49
C HIS A 148 -4.08 -26.16 15.64
N PRO A 149 -3.19 -25.21 15.98
CA PRO A 149 -1.99 -24.91 15.18
C PRO A 149 -1.06 -26.12 15.02
N GLY A 150 -1.01 -27.02 16.02
CA GLY A 150 -0.30 -28.29 15.92
C GLY A 150 -0.85 -29.22 14.84
N ASP A 151 -2.18 -29.29 14.70
CA ASP A 151 -2.82 -30.08 13.64
C ASP A 151 -2.68 -29.41 12.26
N ALA A 152 -2.61 -28.07 12.19
CA ALA A 152 -2.30 -27.37 10.94
C ALA A 152 -0.89 -27.71 10.42
N LEU A 153 0.11 -27.77 11.31
CA LEU A 153 1.47 -28.24 11.00
C LEU A 153 1.50 -29.73 10.63
N ALA A 154 0.75 -30.56 11.36
CA ALA A 154 0.60 -31.98 11.07
C ALA A 154 -0.01 -32.19 9.67
N TYR A 155 -1.06 -31.46 9.32
CA TYR A 155 -1.70 -31.49 8.00
C TYR A 155 -0.74 -31.05 6.90
N GLN A 156 0.00 -29.96 7.11
CA GLN A 156 1.01 -29.50 6.15
C GLN A 156 2.05 -30.61 5.89
N SER A 157 2.55 -31.23 6.96
CA SER A 157 3.53 -32.31 6.88
C SER A 157 2.97 -33.55 6.20
N TRP A 158 1.74 -33.95 6.53
CA TRP A 158 0.99 -35.04 5.90
C TRP A 158 0.83 -34.80 4.39
N LYS A 159 0.39 -33.61 4.01
CA LYS A 159 0.18 -33.21 2.61
C LYS A 159 1.49 -33.22 1.82
N LEU A 160 2.59 -32.76 2.41
CA LEU A 160 3.91 -32.77 1.78
C LEU A 160 4.47 -34.19 1.67
N ALA A 161 4.31 -35.02 2.69
CA ALA A 161 4.79 -36.41 2.69
C ALA A 161 4.16 -37.22 1.54
N ARG A 162 2.88 -37.01 1.25
CA ARG A 162 2.18 -37.64 0.11
C ARG A 162 2.67 -37.18 -1.27
N GLN A 163 3.44 -36.10 -1.36
CA GLN A 163 4.02 -35.62 -2.62
C GLN A 163 5.45 -36.14 -2.84
N LYS A 164 6.06 -36.79 -1.84
CA LYS A 164 7.45 -37.24 -1.89
C LYS A 164 7.54 -38.71 -2.27
N ASN A 165 8.34 -38.99 -3.29
CA ASN A 165 8.72 -40.34 -3.70
C ASN A 165 9.88 -40.89 -2.87
N ASP A 166 10.76 -40.00 -2.41
CA ASP A 166 11.91 -40.37 -1.59
C ASP A 166 11.46 -40.74 -0.17
N LEU A 167 11.85 -41.95 0.26
CA LEU A 167 11.43 -42.52 1.54
C LEU A 167 12.01 -41.73 2.72
N GLN A 168 13.25 -41.24 2.63
CA GLN A 168 13.90 -40.52 3.72
C GLN A 168 13.25 -39.15 3.95
N GLU A 169 13.03 -38.39 2.88
CA GLU A 169 12.31 -37.11 2.93
C GLU A 169 10.89 -37.28 3.46
N ARG A 170 10.20 -38.34 3.01
CA ARG A 170 8.86 -38.69 3.47
C ARG A 170 8.84 -39.03 4.96
N SER A 171 9.75 -39.88 5.42
CA SER A 171 9.89 -40.22 6.85
C SER A 171 10.19 -39.00 7.71
N ARG A 172 11.03 -38.06 7.24
CA ARG A 172 11.31 -36.81 7.95
C ARG A 172 10.05 -35.96 8.11
N LEU A 173 9.22 -35.87 7.07
CA LEU A 173 7.95 -35.15 7.11
C LEU A 173 6.93 -35.82 8.04
N ILE A 174 6.84 -37.15 8.04
CA ILE A 174 5.97 -37.88 8.96
C ILE A 174 6.39 -37.64 10.42
N ALA A 175 7.69 -37.76 10.72
CA ALA A 175 8.22 -37.48 12.06
C ALA A 175 7.95 -36.03 12.50
N LYS A 176 8.13 -35.06 11.58
CA LYS A 176 7.78 -33.65 11.82
C LYS A 176 6.29 -33.49 12.13
N GLY A 177 5.41 -34.13 11.35
CA GLY A 177 3.97 -34.09 11.61
C GLY A 177 3.61 -34.68 12.98
N LEU A 178 4.18 -35.83 13.34
CA LEU A 178 3.91 -36.51 14.62
C LEU A 178 4.41 -35.70 15.82
N ARG A 179 5.51 -34.95 15.68
CA ARG A 179 6.03 -34.03 16.70
C ARG A 179 4.98 -32.97 17.10
N PHE A 180 4.18 -32.48 16.15
CA PHE A 180 3.26 -31.34 16.36
C PHE A 180 1.78 -31.72 16.44
N ALA A 181 1.40 -32.91 15.97
CA ALA A 181 0.00 -33.34 15.98
C ALA A 181 -0.62 -33.27 17.38
N HIS A 182 -1.74 -32.57 17.48
CA HIS A 182 -2.47 -32.33 18.72
C HIS A 182 -3.54 -33.39 18.96
N THR A 183 -4.29 -33.76 17.91
CA THR A 183 -5.36 -34.77 18.01
C THR A 183 -4.87 -36.18 17.68
N ALA A 184 -5.50 -37.19 18.30
CA ALA A 184 -5.25 -38.60 18.00
C ALA A 184 -5.57 -38.93 16.53
N THR A 185 -6.65 -38.36 15.99
CA THR A 185 -7.04 -38.54 14.59
C THR A 185 -6.00 -37.99 13.61
N ALA A 186 -5.33 -36.87 13.95
CA ALA A 186 -4.26 -36.32 13.11
C ALA A 186 -3.01 -37.21 13.14
N ARG A 187 -2.72 -37.82 14.30
CA ARG A 187 -1.62 -38.80 14.43
C ARG A 187 -1.90 -40.05 13.59
N GLU A 188 -3.11 -40.60 13.67
CA GLU A 188 -3.52 -41.75 12.85
C GLU A 188 -3.36 -41.48 11.35
N GLN A 189 -3.77 -40.29 10.87
CA GLN A 189 -3.60 -39.89 9.47
C GLN A 189 -2.11 -39.87 9.03
N LEU A 190 -1.21 -39.48 9.93
CA LEU A 190 0.24 -39.47 9.67
C LEU A 190 0.85 -40.87 9.73
N GLU A 191 0.42 -41.71 10.67
CA GLU A 191 0.88 -43.10 10.81
C GLU A 191 0.48 -43.95 9.60
N GLN A 192 -0.70 -43.72 9.03
CA GLN A 192 -1.14 -44.39 7.80
C GLN A 192 -0.16 -44.18 6.62
N LEU A 193 0.57 -43.06 6.59
CA LEU A 193 1.55 -42.78 5.55
C LEU A 193 2.81 -43.66 5.61
N LEU A 194 3.01 -44.41 6.70
CA LEU A 194 4.06 -45.42 6.85
C LEU A 194 3.73 -46.71 6.09
N VAL A 195 2.44 -46.95 5.80
CA VAL A 195 1.95 -48.15 5.12
C VAL A 195 1.50 -47.82 3.69
N ASP A 196 0.86 -46.67 3.47
CA ASP A 196 0.41 -46.22 2.16
C ASP A 196 1.50 -45.43 1.42
N PHE A 197 2.15 -46.04 0.43
CA PHE A 197 3.21 -45.39 -0.38
C PHE A 197 2.69 -44.66 -1.63
N THR A 198 1.38 -44.42 -1.76
CA THR A 198 0.84 -43.68 -2.89
C THR A 198 1.34 -42.23 -2.91
N VAL A 199 1.57 -41.72 -4.13
CA VAL A 199 2.08 -40.37 -4.39
C VAL A 199 1.00 -39.55 -5.05
N VAL A 200 0.68 -38.40 -4.45
CA VAL A 200 -0.28 -37.43 -4.97
C VAL A 200 0.46 -36.18 -5.42
N SER A 201 0.70 -36.05 -6.73
CA SER A 201 1.41 -34.90 -7.30
C SER A 201 0.59 -33.61 -7.14
N LYS A 202 1.23 -32.52 -6.70
CA LYS A 202 0.63 -31.19 -6.64
C LYS A 202 1.07 -30.36 -7.84
N ARG A 203 0.11 -29.76 -8.56
CA ARG A 203 0.43 -28.74 -9.57
C ARG A 203 0.97 -27.47 -8.87
N PRO A 204 2.09 -26.88 -9.32
CA PRO A 204 2.59 -25.64 -8.75
C PRO A 204 1.56 -24.52 -8.91
N ALA A 205 1.58 -23.55 -7.98
CA ALA A 205 0.75 -22.36 -8.12
C ALA A 205 1.13 -21.60 -9.40
N PRO A 206 0.17 -21.00 -10.11
CA PRO A 206 0.47 -20.15 -11.25
C PRO A 206 1.33 -18.96 -10.81
N ARG A 207 2.17 -18.45 -11.71
CA ARG A 207 2.95 -17.23 -11.48
C ARG A 207 1.98 -16.04 -11.44
N LEU A 208 2.16 -15.16 -10.45
CA LEU A 208 1.42 -13.89 -10.41
C LEU A 208 1.92 -12.97 -11.54
N PRO A 209 1.03 -12.20 -12.19
CA PRO A 209 1.39 -11.31 -13.29
C PRO A 209 2.02 -10.02 -12.74
N PHE A 210 3.27 -10.09 -12.33
CA PHE A 210 4.03 -8.92 -11.90
C PHE A 210 4.46 -8.10 -13.13
N TYR A 211 4.20 -6.80 -13.07
CA TYR A 211 4.71 -5.80 -14.02
C TYR A 211 5.65 -4.86 -13.27
N ARG A 212 6.67 -4.37 -13.96
CA ARG A 212 7.59 -3.34 -13.47
C ARG A 212 7.55 -2.20 -14.47
N LEU A 213 7.32 -0.99 -13.95
CA LEU A 213 7.47 0.24 -14.73
C LEU A 213 8.96 0.51 -14.81
N GLU A 214 9.46 0.75 -16.02
CA GLU A 214 10.90 0.97 -16.24
C GLU A 214 11.26 2.42 -15.88
N ALA A 215 12.50 2.65 -15.45
CA ALA A 215 12.93 3.98 -14.97
C ALA A 215 12.90 5.07 -16.04
N GLU A 216 12.93 4.67 -17.31
CA GLU A 216 12.86 5.57 -18.48
C GLU A 216 11.41 5.92 -18.87
N GLU A 217 10.41 5.25 -18.29
CA GLU A 217 9.00 5.50 -18.57
C GLU A 217 8.47 6.64 -17.67
N GLU A 218 8.15 7.77 -18.30
CA GLU A 218 7.49 8.86 -17.60
C GLU A 218 6.03 8.50 -17.27
N LEU A 219 5.73 8.44 -15.97
CA LEU A 219 4.41 8.09 -15.49
C LEU A 219 3.38 9.15 -15.90
N PRO A 220 2.15 8.73 -16.27
CA PRO A 220 1.07 9.68 -16.48
C PRO A 220 0.81 10.46 -15.19
N ARG A 221 0.43 11.72 -15.34
CA ARG A 221 0.03 12.58 -14.22
C ARG A 221 -1.48 12.71 -14.18
N LEU A 222 -2.06 12.51 -13.00
CA LEU A 222 -3.48 12.73 -12.79
C LEU A 222 -3.74 14.21 -12.55
N VAL A 223 -4.60 14.82 -13.35
CA VAL A 223 -4.92 16.25 -13.30
C VAL A 223 -6.40 16.45 -12.98
N PRO A 224 -6.77 17.37 -12.06
CA PRO A 224 -8.17 17.70 -11.79
C PRO A 224 -8.75 18.54 -12.93
N VAL A 225 -9.98 18.21 -13.32
CA VAL A 225 -10.75 18.94 -14.34
C VAL A 225 -11.72 19.89 -13.66
N VAL A 226 -11.60 21.18 -13.92
CA VAL A 226 -12.48 22.23 -13.35
C VAL A 226 -13.91 22.08 -13.90
N GLY A 227 -14.02 21.86 -15.21
CA GLY A 227 -15.29 21.75 -15.92
C GLY A 227 -15.16 22.11 -17.39
N GLU A 228 -16.29 22.39 -18.04
CA GLU A 228 -16.36 22.85 -19.42
C GLU A 228 -16.78 24.32 -19.47
N MET A 229 -16.12 25.10 -20.34
CA MET A 229 -16.42 26.51 -20.58
C MET A 229 -17.85 26.72 -21.09
N PRO A 230 -18.55 27.82 -20.69
CA PRO A 230 -18.05 28.93 -19.87
C PRO A 230 -18.01 28.61 -18.36
N LEU A 231 -16.92 28.98 -17.69
CA LEU A 231 -16.69 28.75 -16.26
C LEU A 231 -16.53 30.08 -15.51
N LYS A 232 -16.87 30.10 -14.22
CA LYS A 232 -16.59 31.25 -13.35
C LYS A 232 -15.19 31.13 -12.74
N ALA A 233 -14.62 32.27 -12.37
CA ALA A 233 -13.34 32.29 -11.67
C ALA A 233 -13.40 31.60 -10.30
N ASP A 234 -14.55 31.61 -9.63
CA ASP A 234 -14.75 30.91 -8.35
C ASP A 234 -14.65 29.40 -8.51
N ASP A 235 -15.21 28.83 -9.59
CA ASP A 235 -15.12 27.39 -9.87
C ASP A 235 -13.65 26.97 -10.10
N PHE A 236 -12.87 27.80 -10.79
CA PHE A 236 -11.44 27.59 -11.02
C PHE A 236 -10.59 27.65 -9.75
N LYS A 237 -10.92 28.59 -8.85
CA LYS A 237 -10.23 28.78 -7.57
C LYS A 237 -10.64 27.73 -6.53
N ALA A 238 -11.83 27.14 -6.65
CA ALA A 238 -12.36 26.15 -5.72
C ALA A 238 -11.66 24.77 -5.82
N VAL A 239 -11.06 24.43 -6.96
CA VAL A 239 -10.31 23.18 -7.13
C VAL A 239 -9.05 23.19 -6.25
N PRO A 240 -8.89 22.26 -5.29
CA PRO A 240 -7.72 22.28 -4.42
C PRO A 240 -6.45 21.84 -5.14
N LEU A 241 -5.29 22.21 -4.58
CA LEU A 241 -4.00 21.66 -4.99
C LEU A 241 -3.97 20.15 -4.71
N VAL A 242 -3.44 19.39 -5.67
CA VAL A 242 -3.36 17.93 -5.60
C VAL A 242 -2.03 17.50 -5.01
N ALA A 243 -2.09 16.74 -3.91
CA ALA A 243 -0.93 16.11 -3.31
C ALA A 243 -0.86 14.63 -3.70
N GLU A 244 0.25 14.23 -4.34
CA GLU A 244 0.50 12.84 -4.72
C GLU A 244 1.11 12.06 -3.54
N LEU A 245 0.56 10.88 -3.27
CA LEU A 245 1.01 9.97 -2.22
C LEU A 245 1.92 8.89 -2.82
N GLU A 246 3.21 8.97 -2.48
CA GLU A 246 4.21 7.97 -2.85
C GLU A 246 3.98 6.60 -2.17
N PRO A 247 4.47 5.48 -2.75
CA PRO A 247 5.35 5.37 -3.93
C PRO A 247 4.63 5.24 -5.28
N PHE A 248 3.29 5.33 -5.28
CA PHE A 248 2.47 5.07 -6.46
C PHE A 248 1.73 6.31 -6.98
N ARG A 249 2.16 7.51 -6.56
CA ARG A 249 1.56 8.80 -6.90
C ARG A 249 0.03 8.82 -6.77
N MET A 250 -0.48 8.21 -5.69
CA MET A 250 -1.92 8.12 -5.46
C MET A 250 -2.50 9.48 -5.07
N VAL A 251 -3.69 9.80 -5.58
CA VAL A 251 -4.44 10.98 -5.17
C VAL A 251 -5.63 10.54 -4.32
N LYS A 252 -5.79 11.13 -3.13
CA LYS A 252 -6.99 10.99 -2.31
C LYS A 252 -7.76 12.31 -2.32
N PHE A 253 -9.05 12.22 -2.57
CA PHE A 253 -9.93 13.38 -2.63
C PHE A 253 -11.26 13.06 -1.94
N ALA A 254 -11.86 14.08 -1.30
CA ALA A 254 -13.17 13.98 -0.69
C ALA A 254 -14.07 15.08 -1.27
N GLY A 255 -15.20 14.68 -1.86
CA GLY A 255 -16.12 15.57 -2.57
C GLY A 255 -16.33 15.15 -4.03
N GLU A 256 -16.90 16.05 -4.82
CA GLU A 256 -17.09 15.87 -6.26
C GLU A 256 -15.91 16.49 -7.03
N GLN A 257 -15.24 15.70 -7.87
CA GLN A 257 -14.14 16.16 -8.71
C GLN A 257 -13.99 15.24 -9.93
N ALA A 258 -13.87 15.84 -11.11
CA ALA A 258 -13.51 15.14 -12.33
C ALA A 258 -11.98 15.10 -12.49
N TRP A 259 -11.47 14.04 -13.12
CA TRP A 259 -10.04 13.78 -13.26
C TRP A 259 -9.69 13.30 -14.67
N VAL A 260 -8.50 13.64 -15.13
CA VAL A 260 -7.96 13.16 -16.40
C VAL A 260 -6.51 12.70 -16.23
N PRO A 261 -6.15 11.48 -16.68
CA PRO A 261 -4.75 11.08 -16.77
C PRO A 261 -4.14 11.68 -18.03
N ILE A 262 -3.08 12.47 -17.87
CA ILE A 262 -2.31 13.05 -18.98
C ILE A 262 -0.97 12.32 -19.08
N PRO A 263 -0.47 12.01 -20.29
CA PRO A 263 0.87 11.44 -20.47
C PRO A 263 1.94 12.24 -19.72
N GLY A 264 2.99 11.57 -19.26
CA GLY A 264 4.13 12.14 -18.54
C GLY A 264 5.03 13.02 -19.39
N TRP A 265 4.47 13.89 -20.23
CA TRP A 265 5.26 14.87 -20.97
C TRP A 265 5.92 15.85 -20.01
N GLN A 266 7.16 16.25 -20.31
CA GLN A 266 7.95 17.11 -19.43
C GLN A 266 7.20 18.40 -19.02
N ILE A 267 6.42 18.98 -19.94
CA ILE A 267 5.62 20.19 -19.67
C ILE A 267 4.51 19.95 -18.62
N VAL A 268 3.96 18.74 -18.57
CA VAL A 268 2.93 18.32 -17.61
C VAL A 268 3.57 17.99 -16.27
N LEU A 269 4.72 17.31 -16.26
CA LEU A 269 5.43 16.95 -15.04
C LEU A 269 6.06 18.18 -14.35
N SER A 270 6.46 19.19 -15.12
CA SER A 270 7.06 20.41 -14.59
C SER A 270 6.03 21.39 -14.00
N ALA A 271 4.74 21.21 -14.27
CA ALA A 271 3.69 22.08 -13.74
C ALA A 271 3.53 21.90 -12.22
N GLN A 272 3.47 22.96 -11.43
CA GLN A 272 3.36 22.77 -9.96
C GLN A 272 1.91 22.55 -9.53
N ASP A 273 0.97 23.32 -10.09
CA ASP A 273 -0.46 23.24 -9.79
C ASP A 273 -1.28 23.18 -11.09
N PRO A 274 -1.19 22.06 -11.85
CA PRO A 274 -1.92 21.91 -13.10
C PRO A 274 -3.41 21.66 -12.85
N VAL A 275 -4.26 22.34 -13.60
CA VAL A 275 -5.71 22.09 -13.70
C VAL A 275 -6.13 22.02 -15.16
N ALA A 276 -7.10 21.18 -15.47
CA ALA A 276 -7.63 21.02 -16.81
C ALA A 276 -8.99 21.74 -16.97
N ILE A 277 -9.18 22.36 -18.13
CA ILE A 277 -10.42 23.00 -18.56
C ILE A 277 -10.81 22.40 -19.92
N LEU A 278 -12.07 22.01 -20.07
CA LEU A 278 -12.63 21.66 -21.38
C LEU A 278 -13.16 22.93 -22.06
N CYS A 279 -12.82 23.13 -23.32
CA CYS A 279 -13.45 24.17 -24.14
C CYS A 279 -13.52 23.70 -25.59
N LYS A 280 -14.19 24.46 -26.45
CA LYS A 280 -14.09 24.25 -27.90
C LYS A 280 -12.91 25.02 -28.46
N GLY A 281 -12.35 24.54 -29.57
CA GLY A 281 -11.21 25.17 -30.23
C GLY A 281 -11.48 26.64 -30.59
N ASP A 282 -12.71 27.00 -30.95
CA ASP A 282 -13.11 28.38 -31.27
C ASP A 282 -13.09 29.35 -30.07
N HIS A 283 -13.02 28.86 -28.83
CA HIS A 283 -12.78 29.68 -27.65
C HIS A 283 -11.29 29.99 -27.41
N LEU A 284 -10.38 29.36 -28.17
CA LEU A 284 -8.96 29.66 -28.07
C LEU A 284 -8.59 30.82 -29.01
N PRO A 285 -7.77 31.79 -28.54
CA PRO A 285 -7.24 32.85 -29.39
C PRO A 285 -6.33 32.29 -30.51
N ASN A 286 -6.23 33.05 -31.60
CA ASN A 286 -5.30 32.79 -32.73
C ASN A 286 -5.40 31.40 -33.38
N GLN A 287 -6.60 30.82 -33.46
CA GLN A 287 -6.80 29.56 -34.21
C GLN A 287 -6.86 29.81 -35.72
N THR A 288 -6.02 29.08 -36.47
CA THR A 288 -6.00 29.10 -37.94
C THR A 288 -7.07 28.22 -38.58
N GLU A 289 -7.63 27.28 -37.82
CA GLU A 289 -8.71 26.38 -38.25
C GLU A 289 -9.94 26.62 -37.37
N THR A 290 -11.12 26.82 -37.97
CA THR A 290 -12.40 26.99 -37.26
C THR A 290 -12.96 25.66 -36.72
N SER A 291 -12.09 24.79 -36.23
CA SER A 291 -12.47 23.51 -35.66
C SER A 291 -13.23 23.75 -34.36
N LYS A 292 -14.53 23.44 -34.35
CA LYS A 292 -15.38 23.47 -33.15
C LYS A 292 -15.18 22.22 -32.27
N GLU A 293 -14.10 21.49 -32.47
CA GLU A 293 -13.79 20.31 -31.68
C GLU A 293 -13.56 20.70 -30.22
N GLN A 294 -13.95 19.81 -29.32
CA GLN A 294 -13.66 19.97 -27.90
C GLN A 294 -12.18 19.69 -27.67
N VAL A 295 -11.51 20.56 -26.94
CA VAL A 295 -10.10 20.47 -26.57
C VAL A 295 -9.96 20.51 -25.05
N LEU A 296 -8.91 19.87 -24.55
CA LEU A 296 -8.53 19.92 -23.15
C LEU A 296 -7.35 20.88 -22.98
N VAL A 297 -7.56 21.94 -22.21
CA VAL A 297 -6.57 22.97 -21.93
C VAL A 297 -6.01 22.74 -20.53
N LEU A 298 -4.71 22.55 -20.43
CA LEU A 298 -3.99 22.45 -19.15
C LEU A 298 -3.43 23.82 -18.77
N VAL A 299 -3.66 24.22 -17.53
CA VAL A 299 -3.25 25.51 -16.98
C VAL A 299 -2.46 25.28 -15.71
N ASP A 300 -1.27 25.86 -15.58
CA ASP A 300 -0.52 25.87 -14.33
C ASP A 300 -0.86 27.13 -13.53
N ARG A 301 -1.59 26.96 -12.41
CA ARG A 301 -2.02 28.06 -11.53
C ARG A 301 -0.89 28.66 -10.72
N SER A 302 0.27 28.01 -10.65
CA SER A 302 1.46 28.56 -9.99
C SER A 302 2.18 29.61 -10.85
N GLN A 303 1.91 29.64 -12.16
CA GLN A 303 2.59 30.50 -13.12
C GLN A 303 1.70 31.68 -13.51
N ARG A 304 1.93 32.83 -12.85
CA ARG A 304 1.12 34.06 -13.00
C ARG A 304 1.94 35.29 -13.39
N GLU A 305 3.22 35.10 -13.68
CA GLU A 305 4.07 36.16 -14.21
C GLU A 305 3.80 36.30 -15.71
N TRP A 306 3.64 37.54 -16.18
CA TRP A 306 3.40 37.82 -17.59
C TRP A 306 4.62 37.40 -18.44
N ASP A 307 4.34 36.74 -19.56
CA ASP A 307 5.31 36.37 -20.58
C ASP A 307 4.68 36.57 -21.97
N VAL A 308 5.39 37.31 -22.83
CA VAL A 308 4.92 37.66 -24.18
C VAL A 308 4.76 36.43 -25.10
N ASN A 309 5.30 35.26 -24.74
CA ASN A 309 5.19 34.05 -25.55
C ASN A 309 4.12 33.08 -25.03
N SER A 310 3.31 33.49 -24.07
CA SER A 310 2.41 32.61 -23.32
C SER A 310 0.96 33.10 -23.33
N TYR A 311 0.02 32.16 -23.31
CA TYR A 311 -1.40 32.44 -23.07
C TYR A 311 -1.72 32.24 -21.59
N PHE A 312 -2.66 33.02 -21.07
CA PHE A 312 -3.06 33.01 -19.67
C PHE A 312 -4.57 32.89 -19.53
N VAL A 313 -4.99 32.33 -18.40
CA VAL A 313 -6.38 32.40 -17.94
C VAL A 313 -6.56 33.70 -17.16
N VAL A 314 -7.58 34.48 -17.52
CA VAL A 314 -7.97 35.71 -16.84
C VAL A 314 -9.46 35.68 -16.51
N GLU A 315 -9.87 36.54 -15.58
CA GLU A 315 -11.28 36.77 -15.27
C GLU A 315 -11.77 38.03 -16.01
N GLN A 316 -12.77 37.87 -16.88
CA GLN A 316 -13.46 38.98 -17.53
C GLN A 316 -14.96 38.83 -17.38
N SER A 317 -15.63 39.90 -16.93
CA SER A 317 -17.09 39.92 -16.71
C SER A 317 -17.61 38.74 -15.84
N GLY A 318 -16.79 38.27 -14.89
CA GLY A 318 -17.11 37.13 -14.01
C GLY A 318 -16.96 35.74 -14.65
N GLN A 319 -16.40 35.65 -15.86
CA GLN A 319 -16.12 34.40 -16.55
C GLN A 319 -14.62 34.26 -16.80
N LEU A 320 -14.17 33.02 -16.95
CA LEU A 320 -12.82 32.72 -17.40
C LEU A 320 -12.70 33.00 -18.89
N GLU A 321 -11.55 33.53 -19.31
CA GLU A 321 -11.17 33.65 -20.70
C GLU A 321 -9.68 33.32 -20.90
N PHE A 322 -9.34 32.83 -22.09
CA PHE A 322 -7.95 32.60 -22.51
C PHE A 322 -7.46 33.79 -23.32
N GLN A 323 -6.40 34.45 -22.85
CA GLN A 323 -5.89 35.67 -23.48
C GLN A 323 -4.37 35.69 -23.58
N TRP A 324 -3.88 36.39 -24.60
CA TRP A 324 -2.48 36.74 -24.78
C TRP A 324 -2.34 38.26 -24.71
N PHE A 325 -1.26 38.73 -24.11
CA PHE A 325 -0.98 40.15 -23.94
C PHE A 325 0.38 40.47 -24.57
N ASP A 326 0.39 41.45 -25.49
CA ASP A 326 1.59 41.93 -26.17
C ASP A 326 2.55 42.71 -25.27
N SER A 327 2.05 43.16 -24.11
CA SER A 327 2.75 43.98 -23.12
C SER A 327 2.27 43.61 -21.71
N ALA A 328 3.04 44.00 -20.69
CA ALA A 328 2.68 43.77 -19.30
C ALA A 328 1.29 44.35 -19.00
N THR A 329 0.49 43.59 -18.25
CA THR A 329 -0.93 43.89 -18.01
C THR A 329 -1.21 44.03 -16.52
N ASP A 330 -2.12 44.94 -16.17
CA ASP A 330 -2.65 45.08 -14.81
C ASP A 330 -3.76 44.05 -14.52
N THR A 331 -4.22 43.33 -15.56
CA THR A 331 -5.22 42.26 -15.42
C THR A 331 -4.63 41.09 -14.62
N PRO A 332 -5.26 40.66 -13.51
CA PRO A 332 -4.79 39.53 -12.72
C PRO A 332 -4.75 38.23 -13.54
N LEU A 333 -3.56 37.64 -13.68
CA LEU A 333 -3.36 36.36 -14.34
C LEU A 333 -3.63 35.22 -13.34
N LEU A 334 -4.57 34.32 -13.67
CA LEU A 334 -4.97 33.21 -12.80
C LEU A 334 -4.07 31.97 -12.97
N GLY A 335 -3.45 31.83 -14.14
CA GLY A 335 -2.51 30.76 -14.46
C GLY A 335 -2.12 30.79 -15.94
N ARG A 336 -1.02 30.12 -16.26
CA ARG A 336 -0.49 30.02 -17.63
C ARG A 336 -1.01 28.77 -18.33
N VAL A 337 -1.45 28.90 -19.58
CA VAL A 337 -1.78 27.75 -20.44
C VAL A 337 -0.47 27.03 -20.80
N VAL A 338 -0.37 25.74 -20.46
CA VAL A 338 0.85 24.94 -20.67
C VAL A 338 0.69 23.86 -21.74
N LEU A 339 -0.54 23.41 -22.01
CA LEU A 339 -0.83 22.38 -23.01
C LEU A 339 -2.26 22.57 -23.54
N VAL A 340 -2.45 22.40 -24.85
CA VAL A 340 -3.76 22.23 -25.47
C VAL A 340 -3.77 20.88 -26.15
N LEU A 341 -4.66 19.99 -25.73
CA LEU A 341 -4.76 18.62 -26.21
C LEU A 341 -6.07 18.45 -26.99
N ARG A 342 -5.95 18.08 -28.27
CA ARG A 342 -7.09 17.64 -29.09
C ARG A 342 -7.43 16.19 -28.79
N PRO A 343 -8.67 15.74 -29.04
CA PRO A 343 -9.05 14.35 -28.87
C PRO A 343 -8.16 13.44 -29.72
N LYS A 344 -7.95 12.20 -29.24
CA LYS A 344 -7.18 11.20 -30.00
C LYS A 344 -7.86 10.98 -31.35
N ARG A 345 -7.10 11.14 -32.45
CA ARG A 345 -7.60 10.84 -33.80
C ARG A 345 -7.85 9.34 -33.91
N ILE A 346 -9.11 8.96 -34.07
CA ILE A 346 -9.50 7.59 -34.39
C ILE A 346 -9.44 7.49 -35.92
N VAL A 347 -8.39 6.87 -36.44
CA VAL A 347 -8.37 6.38 -37.83
C VAL A 347 -9.06 5.02 -37.77
N ASP A 348 -10.14 4.82 -38.54
CA ASP A 348 -11.06 3.66 -38.51
C ASP A 348 -10.61 2.45 -37.68
N GLU A 349 -11.37 2.11 -36.63
CA GLU A 349 -11.08 0.97 -35.75
C GLU A 349 -10.99 -0.37 -36.51
N GLU A 350 -11.61 -0.47 -37.70
CA GLU A 350 -11.53 -1.65 -38.57
C GLU A 350 -10.16 -1.83 -39.24
N LEU A 351 -9.39 -0.76 -39.52
CA LEU A 351 -8.06 -0.88 -40.13
C LEU A 351 -7.02 -1.47 -39.15
N THR A 352 -7.22 -1.28 -37.85
CA THR A 352 -6.30 -1.80 -36.81
C THR A 352 -6.36 -3.31 -36.61
N LYS A 353 -7.28 -4.03 -37.26
CA LYS A 353 -7.37 -5.50 -37.18
C LYS A 353 -6.54 -6.22 -38.24
N ASP A 354 -6.23 -5.56 -39.37
CA ASP A 354 -5.54 -6.16 -40.51
C ASP A 354 -4.19 -5.48 -40.78
N SER A 355 -3.29 -5.49 -39.77
CA SER A 355 -1.92 -4.95 -39.89
C SER A 355 -0.94 -5.93 -40.56
N TRP A 356 -1.36 -6.60 -41.64
CA TRP A 356 -0.47 -7.41 -42.49
C TRP A 356 -0.33 -6.86 -43.91
N GLN A 357 -0.59 -5.56 -44.10
CA GLN A 357 -0.20 -4.88 -45.32
C GLN A 357 1.21 -4.34 -45.12
N ILE A 358 2.19 -5.06 -45.67
CA ILE A 358 3.55 -4.57 -45.84
C ILE A 358 3.47 -3.56 -46.99
N ASP A 359 3.92 -2.32 -46.75
CA ASP A 359 4.14 -1.34 -47.83
C ASP A 359 5.16 -1.94 -48.82
N GLU A 360 4.75 -2.15 -50.08
CA GLU A 360 5.64 -2.50 -51.20
C GLU A 360 6.44 -1.29 -51.72
#